data_AF-A0A2K1NWJ4-F1
#
_entry.id   AF-A0A2K1NWJ4-F1
#
_cell.length_a   1.000
_cell.length_b   1.000
_cell.length_c   1.000
_cell.angle_alpha   90.00
_cell.angle_beta   90.00
_cell.angle_gamma   90.00
#
_symmetry.space_group_name_H-M   'P 1'
#
loop_
_entity.id
_entity.type
_entity.pdbx_description
1 polymer ?
#
loop_
_entity_poly.entity_id
_entity_poly.type
_entity_poly.pdbx_seq_one_letter_code
_entity_poly.pdbx_strand_id
1 'polypeptide(L)' 'MHEKEIEEKIQKLPEDLRREVLDYVDFLLSKYRGKENLRGKFRFDWEGGLSEIREEFTSGELQHKALEWR' A
#
# COMPACT_ATOMS: atom_id res chain seq x y z
N MET A 1 -16.22 -14.91 -20.03
CA MET A 1 -17.23 -14.01 -20.64
C MET A 1 -18.39 -13.86 -19.66
N HIS A 2 -18.31 -12.90 -18.74
CA HIS A 2 -19.40 -12.62 -17.77
C HIS A 2 -20.16 -11.33 -18.09
N GLU A 3 -19.84 -10.69 -19.23
CA GLU A 3 -20.35 -9.39 -19.63
C GLU A 3 -21.88 -9.41 -19.81
N LYS A 4 -22.40 -10.44 -20.48
CA LYS A 4 -23.85 -10.64 -20.68
C LYS A 4 -24.61 -10.84 -19.36
N GLU A 5 -24.01 -11.56 -18.40
CA GLU A 5 -24.66 -11.85 -17.13
C GLU A 5 -24.71 -10.63 -16.20
N ILE A 6 -23.72 -9.74 -16.31
CA ILE A 6 -23.70 -8.45 -15.61
C ILE A 6 -24.79 -7.54 -16.19
N GLU A 7 -24.92 -7.48 -17.51
CA GLU A 7 -25.89 -6.61 -18.18
C GLU A 7 -27.34 -7.02 -17.86
N GLU A 8 -27.65 -8.33 -17.85
CA GLU A 8 -28.96 -8.85 -17.45
C GLU A 8 -29.31 -8.55 -15.98
N LYS A 9 -28.32 -8.59 -15.09
CA LYS A 9 -28.51 -8.26 -13.67
C LYS A 9 -28.72 -6.75 -13.46
N ILE A 10 -28.00 -5.91 -14.21
CA ILE A 10 -28.17 -4.44 -14.20
C ILE A 10 -29.56 -4.04 -14.73
N GLN A 11 -30.07 -4.73 -15.77
CA GLN A 11 -31.41 -4.45 -16.29
C GLN A 11 -32.52 -4.80 -15.29
N LYS A 12 -32.36 -5.89 -14.52
CA LYS A 12 -33.32 -6.31 -13.48
C LYS A 12 -33.24 -5.49 -12.19
N LEU A 13 -32.20 -4.67 -12.02
CA LEU A 13 -32.02 -3.86 -10.82
C LEU A 13 -32.87 -2.57 -10.88
N PRO A 14 -33.56 -2.22 -9.77
CA PRO A 14 -34.16 -0.90 -9.56
C PRO A 14 -33.14 0.23 -9.75
N GLU A 15 -33.59 1.39 -10.21
CA GLU A 15 -32.72 2.56 -10.46
C GLU A 15 -31.92 2.99 -9.23
N ASP A 16 -32.49 2.85 -8.03
CA ASP A 16 -31.80 3.16 -6.76
C ASP A 16 -30.52 2.32 -6.57
N LEU A 17 -30.57 1.04 -6.94
CA LEU A 17 -29.44 0.13 -6.80
C LEU A 17 -28.44 0.25 -7.95
N ARG A 18 -28.85 0.76 -9.12
CA ARG A 18 -27.93 1.03 -10.23
C ARG A 18 -26.88 2.07 -9.84
N ARG A 19 -27.28 3.05 -9.02
CA ARG A 19 -26.36 4.08 -8.52
C ARG A 19 -25.30 3.50 -7.61
N GLU A 20 -25.69 2.61 -6.70
CA GLU A 20 -24.77 1.89 -5.81
C GLU A 20 -23.81 0.97 -6.59
N VAL A 21 -24.30 0.33 -7.65
CA VAL A 21 -23.45 -0.48 -8.55
C VAL A 21 -22.42 0.39 -9.28
N LEU A 22 -22.81 1.56 -9.78
CA LEU A 22 -21.88 2.51 -10.41
C LEU A 22 -20.80 2.96 -9.43
N ASP A 23 -21.21 3.36 -8.21
CA ASP A 23 -20.27 3.74 -7.16
C ASP A 23 -19.31 2.59 -6.80
N TYR A 24 -19.81 1.35 -6.77
CA TYR A 24 -18.99 0.17 -6.50
C TYR A 24 -18.00 -0.14 -7.64
N VAL A 25 -18.42 0.04 -8.90
CA VAL A 25 -17.53 -0.09 -10.06
C VAL A 25 -16.43 0.96 -10.02
N ASP A 26 -16.76 2.22 -9.74
CA ASP A 26 -15.79 3.31 -9.58
C ASP A 26 -14.84 3.06 -8.41
N PHE A 27 -15.36 2.53 -7.30
CA PHE A 27 -14.54 2.10 -6.16
C PHE A 27 -13.55 1.00 -6.55
N LEU A 28 -14.00 -0.04 -7.27
CA LEU A 28 -13.12 -1.11 -7.74
C LEU A 28 -12.04 -0.56 -8.68
N LEU A 29 -12.42 0.24 -9.67
CA LEU A 29 -11.47 0.86 -10.61
C LEU A 29 -10.43 1.70 -9.87
N SER A 30 -10.85 2.49 -8.88
CA SER A 30 -9.96 3.33 -8.07
C SER A 30 -9.04 2.51 -7.17
N LYS A 31 -9.58 1.48 -6.49
CA LYS A 31 -8.85 0.61 -5.56
C LYS A 31 -7.75 -0.19 -6.25
N TYR A 32 -7.99 -0.64 -7.48
CA TYR A 32 -7.01 -1.45 -8.21
C TYR A 32 -6.06 -0.59 -9.08
N ARG A 33 -6.47 0.61 -9.53
CA ARG A 33 -5.55 1.58 -10.18
C ARG A 33 -4.40 2.03 -9.26
N GLY A 34 -4.67 2.22 -7.97
CA GLY A 34 -3.64 2.64 -7.01
C GLY A 34 -2.67 1.52 -6.59
N LYS A 35 -3.11 0.26 -6.65
CA LYS A 35 -2.32 -0.89 -6.19
C LYS A 35 -1.27 -1.38 -7.18
N GLU A 36 -1.42 -1.12 -8.47
CA GLU A 36 -0.36 -1.44 -9.46
C GLU A 36 0.86 -0.52 -9.33
N ASN A 37 0.64 0.77 -9.05
CA ASN A 37 1.72 1.76 -8.96
C ASN A 37 2.44 1.81 -7.60
N LEU A 38 1.84 1.25 -6.54
CA LEU A 38 2.46 1.17 -5.21
C LEU A 38 3.32 -0.09 -5.01
N ARG A 39 3.49 -0.93 -6.04
CA ARG A 39 4.53 -1.96 -6.07
C ARG A 39 5.92 -1.40 -6.41
N GLY A 40 6.14 -0.10 -6.22
CA GLY A 40 7.48 0.41 -5.98
C GLY A 40 8.02 -0.33 -4.76
N LYS A 41 8.87 -1.33 -5.01
CA LYS A 41 9.59 -2.08 -3.96
C LYS A 41 9.99 -1.11 -2.86
N PHE A 42 9.67 -1.42 -1.60
CA PHE A 42 10.33 -0.76 -0.47
C PHE A 42 11.82 -0.82 -0.75
N ARG A 43 12.44 0.34 -1.00
CA ARG A 43 13.79 0.38 -1.57
C ARG A 43 14.87 0.01 -0.56
N PHE A 44 14.53 -0.08 0.74
CA PHE A 44 15.45 -0.38 1.84
C PHE A 44 16.80 0.35 1.70
N ASP A 45 16.84 1.55 1.10
CA ASP A 45 18.10 2.25 0.81
C ASP A 45 18.84 2.66 2.09
N TRP A 46 18.15 2.62 3.23
CA TRP A 46 18.70 2.88 4.55
C TRP A 46 19.28 1.63 5.22
N GLU A 47 18.95 0.42 4.73
CA GLU A 47 19.47 -0.83 5.28
C GLU A 47 20.97 -0.91 4.99
N GLY A 48 21.78 -0.97 6.05
CA GLY A 48 23.23 -1.01 5.95
C GLY A 48 23.93 0.35 5.91
N GLY A 49 23.22 1.48 6.01
CA GLY A 49 23.82 2.82 6.08
C GLY A 49 24.73 3.07 7.30
N LEU A 50 24.66 2.20 8.31
CA LEU A 50 25.52 2.24 9.52
C LEU A 50 26.59 1.14 9.52
N SER A 51 26.81 0.44 8.39
CA SER A 51 27.77 -0.65 8.32
C SER A 51 29.21 -0.19 8.52
N GLU A 52 29.55 1.02 8.05
CA GLU A 52 30.90 1.60 8.18
C GLU A 52 31.26 1.92 9.63
N ILE A 53 30.27 2.29 10.44
CA ILE A 53 30.45 2.70 11.83
C ILE A 53 30.29 1.52 12.80
N ARG A 54 29.95 0.34 12.29
CA ARG A 54 29.84 -0.91 13.07
C ARG A 54 31.18 -1.38 13.61
N GLU A 55 32.28 -1.08 12.91
CA GLU A 55 33.64 -1.40 13.37
C GLU A 55 34.20 -0.35 14.33
N GLU A 56 33.71 0.89 14.25
CA GLU A 56 34.18 2.01 15.07
C GLU A 56 33.45 2.10 16.42
N PHE A 57 32.18 1.70 16.49
CA PHE A 57 31.39 1.76 17.72
C PHE A 57 30.90 0.39 18.16
N THR A 58 31.25 0.01 19.38
CA THR A 58 30.68 -1.16 20.03
C THR A 58 29.25 -0.83 20.51
N SER A 59 28.36 -1.83 20.50
CA SER A 59 26.98 -1.70 21.00
C SER A 59 26.88 -1.01 22.38
N GLY A 60 27.85 -1.29 23.27
CA GLY A 60 27.91 -0.66 24.59
C GLY A 60 28.24 0.83 24.58
N GLU A 61 29.06 1.31 23.65
CA GLU A 61 29.42 2.74 23.53
C GLU A 61 28.26 3.54 22.94
N LEU A 62 27.54 2.98 21.97
CA LEU A 62 26.31 3.57 21.44
C LEU A 62 25.26 3.71 22.52
N GLN A 63 25.13 2.72 23.40
CA GLN A 63 24.19 2.77 24.51
C GLN A 63 24.53 3.87 25.51
N HIS A 64 25.82 4.07 25.83
CA HIS A 64 26.25 5.16 26.72
C HIS A 64 25.99 6.53 26.07
N LYS A 65 26.38 6.72 24.81
CA LYS A 65 26.12 7.98 24.08
C LYS A 65 24.63 8.31 23.97
N ALA A 66 23.78 7.30 23.75
CA ALA A 66 22.33 7.49 23.72
C ALA A 66 21.74 7.94 25.06
N LEU A 67 22.34 7.50 26.18
CA LEU A 67 21.97 7.96 27.51
C LEU A 67 22.47 9.39 27.79
N GLU A 68 23.61 9.79 27.22
CA GLU A 68 24.15 11.16 27.34
C GLU A 68 23.38 12.20 26.51
N TRP A 69 22.73 11.79 25.42
CA TRP A 69 21.94 12.68 24.55
C TRP A 69 20.47 12.85 25.00
N ARG A 70 20.12 12.34 26.18
CA ARG A 70 18.79 12.46 26.79
C ARG A 70 18.68 13.70 27.67
#